data_AF-A0A3C0MVL5-F1
#
_entry.id   AF-A0A3C0MVL5-F1
#
_cell.length_a   1.000
_cell.length_b   1.000
_cell.length_c   1.000
_cell.angle_alpha   90.00
_cell.angle_beta   90.00
_cell.angle_gamma   90.00
#
_symmetry.space_group_name_H-M   'P 1'
#
loop_
_entity.id
_entity.type
_entity.pdbx_description
1 polymer ?
#
loop_
_entity_poly.entity_id
_entity_poly.type
_entity_poly.pdbx_seq_one_letter_code
_entity_poly.pdbx_strand_id
1 'polypeptide(L)'
;MRVLFGSQLKMALNRLQVLHQDSLEKEEILNKELERAKTQVDAEISRAKEEAKLIVETAKRNAEKLGLEAAAKAQVEAKKMMADSEDKIKRREADILAGAEERSIVLAQELIRFTFTQADQKTLHVQLIEELIEELKKVEKERLSFMGDRAEVLTPIALTPQEKKALETVLSSKTGVELTLEEKVDDSLVGGMIIKLGGLIVDGSLKNKLNRALKAIHR
;
A
#
# COMPACT_ATOMS: atom_id res chain seq x y z
N MET A 1 -105.48 -30.01 -58.13
CA MET A 1 -104.48 -30.13 -57.04
C MET A 1 -103.02 -30.34 -57.50
N ARG A 2 -102.71 -30.81 -58.73
CA ARG A 2 -101.30 -31.00 -59.18
C ARG A 2 -100.50 -29.71 -59.44
N VAL A 3 -101.14 -28.64 -59.92
CA VAL A 3 -100.44 -27.37 -60.29
C VAL A 3 -99.99 -26.58 -59.06
N LEU A 4 -100.78 -26.58 -57.98
CA LEU A 4 -100.42 -25.92 -56.72
C LEU A 4 -99.26 -26.64 -56.01
N PHE A 5 -99.21 -27.97 -56.06
CA PHE A 5 -98.13 -28.76 -55.46
C PHE A 5 -96.77 -28.56 -56.16
N GLY A 6 -96.74 -28.49 -57.50
CA GLY A 6 -95.50 -28.25 -58.25
C GLY A 6 -94.91 -26.85 -58.00
N SER A 7 -95.76 -25.84 -57.80
CA SER A 7 -95.34 -24.47 -57.44
C SER A 7 -94.69 -24.42 -56.05
N GLN A 8 -95.31 -25.06 -55.06
CA GLN A 8 -94.78 -25.15 -53.69
C GLN A 8 -93.48 -25.96 -53.63
N LEU A 9 -93.39 -27.06 -54.40
CA LEU A 9 -92.18 -27.87 -54.50
C LEU A 9 -91.03 -27.10 -55.16
N LYS A 10 -91.31 -26.33 -56.23
CA LYS A 10 -90.32 -25.49 -56.92
C LYS A 10 -89.84 -24.33 -56.04
N MET A 11 -90.74 -23.72 -55.26
CA MET A 11 -90.39 -22.68 -54.29
C MET A 11 -89.54 -23.24 -53.15
N ALA A 12 -89.86 -24.43 -52.65
CA ALA A 12 -89.06 -25.14 -51.65
C ALA A 12 -87.67 -25.54 -52.20
N LEU A 13 -87.60 -26.04 -53.44
CA LEU A 13 -86.34 -26.35 -54.14
C LEU A 13 -85.47 -25.11 -54.37
N ASN A 14 -86.04 -24.00 -54.85
CA ASN A 14 -85.31 -22.75 -55.00
C ASN A 14 -84.83 -22.20 -53.66
N ARG A 15 -85.65 -22.29 -52.61
CA ARG A 15 -85.26 -21.86 -51.26
C ARG A 15 -84.14 -22.73 -50.71
N LEU A 16 -84.19 -24.04 -50.94
CA LEU A 16 -83.12 -24.96 -50.55
C LEU A 16 -81.82 -24.68 -51.32
N GLN A 17 -81.91 -24.40 -52.62
CA GLN A 17 -80.75 -24.04 -53.44
C GLN A 17 -80.10 -22.73 -52.99
N VAL A 18 -80.91 -21.70 -52.69
CA VAL A 18 -80.41 -20.42 -52.14
C VAL A 18 -79.79 -20.62 -50.75
N LEU A 19 -80.42 -21.40 -49.88
CA LEU A 19 -79.86 -21.71 -48.56
C LEU A 19 -78.54 -22.51 -48.66
N HIS A 20 -78.42 -23.41 -49.62
CA HIS A 20 -77.19 -24.16 -49.86
C HIS A 20 -76.08 -23.25 -50.40
N GLN A 21 -76.39 -22.35 -51.33
CA GLN A 21 -75.45 -21.34 -51.86
C GLN A 21 -74.96 -20.40 -50.73
N ASP A 22 -75.88 -19.88 -49.91
CA ASP A 22 -75.56 -19.01 -48.77
C ASP A 22 -74.75 -19.76 -47.68
N SER A 23 -74.98 -21.07 -47.51
CA SER A 23 -74.18 -21.90 -46.59
C SER A 23 -72.75 -22.10 -47.10
N LEU A 24 -72.59 -22.37 -48.41
CA LEU A 24 -71.28 -22.50 -49.05
C LEU A 24 -70.50 -21.19 -49.01
N GLU A 25 -71.16 -20.06 -49.27
CA GLU A 25 -70.55 -18.72 -49.18
C GLU A 25 -70.11 -18.41 -47.74
N LYS A 26 -70.95 -18.70 -46.73
CA LYS A 26 -70.58 -18.55 -45.32
C LYS A 26 -69.42 -19.45 -44.92
N GLU A 27 -69.40 -20.70 -45.37
CA GLU A 27 -68.31 -21.63 -45.11
C GLU A 27 -66.99 -21.15 -45.73
N GLU A 28 -67.03 -20.59 -46.95
CA GLU A 28 -65.85 -20.02 -47.59
C GLU A 28 -65.33 -18.78 -46.86
N ILE A 29 -66.22 -17.91 -46.39
CA ILE A 29 -65.88 -16.73 -45.57
C ILE A 29 -65.27 -17.17 -44.24
N LEU A 30 -65.91 -18.10 -43.53
CA LEU A 30 -65.43 -18.67 -42.27
C LEU A 30 -64.06 -19.32 -42.42
N ASN A 31 -63.83 -20.07 -43.50
CA ASN A 31 -62.52 -20.66 -43.80
C ASN A 31 -61.45 -19.59 -44.09
N LYS A 32 -61.78 -18.54 -44.83
CA LYS A 32 -60.85 -17.41 -45.06
C LYS A 32 -60.53 -16.66 -43.77
N GLU A 33 -61.51 -16.46 -42.89
CA GLU A 33 -61.31 -15.86 -41.57
C GLU A 33 -60.47 -16.76 -40.66
N LEU A 34 -60.71 -18.07 -40.67
CA LEU A 34 -59.94 -19.05 -39.90
C LEU A 34 -58.47 -19.09 -40.35
N GLU A 35 -58.21 -19.07 -41.67
CA GLU A 35 -56.84 -19.02 -42.21
C GLU A 35 -56.13 -17.70 -41.89
N ARG A 36 -56.85 -16.57 -41.94
CA ARG A 36 -56.32 -15.28 -41.48
C ARG A 36 -56.01 -15.28 -39.98
N ALA A 37 -56.87 -15.89 -39.15
CA ALA A 37 -56.64 -15.99 -37.72
C ALA A 37 -55.43 -16.89 -37.40
N LYS A 38 -55.31 -18.05 -38.06
CA LYS A 38 -54.15 -18.94 -37.92
C LYS A 38 -52.84 -18.24 -38.29
N THR A 39 -52.79 -17.58 -39.45
CA THR A 39 -51.59 -16.87 -39.90
C THR A 39 -51.20 -15.71 -38.96
N GLN A 40 -52.18 -15.01 -38.38
CA GLN A 40 -51.93 -13.98 -37.37
C GLN A 40 -51.36 -14.56 -36.08
N VAL A 41 -51.93 -15.65 -35.57
CA VAL A 41 -51.42 -16.36 -34.39
C VAL A 41 -50.01 -16.89 -34.62
N ASP A 42 -49.73 -17.49 -35.78
CA ASP A 42 -48.39 -17.98 -36.13
C ASP A 42 -47.37 -16.85 -36.22
N ALA A 43 -47.77 -15.70 -36.79
CA ALA A 43 -46.93 -14.50 -36.85
C ALA A 43 -46.65 -13.93 -35.44
N GLU A 44 -47.66 -13.90 -34.57
CA GLU A 44 -47.51 -13.43 -33.19
C GLU A 44 -46.63 -14.36 -32.35
N ILE A 45 -46.82 -15.68 -32.46
CA ILE A 45 -45.97 -16.69 -31.83
C ILE A 45 -44.52 -16.56 -32.32
N SER A 46 -44.32 -16.33 -33.61
CA SER A 46 -42.98 -16.16 -34.19
C SER A 46 -42.30 -14.90 -33.67
N ARG A 47 -43.03 -13.78 -33.57
CA ARG A 47 -42.52 -12.55 -32.96
C ARG A 47 -42.18 -12.73 -31.49
N ALA A 48 -43.09 -13.33 -30.71
CA ALA A 48 -42.87 -13.60 -29.29
C ALA A 48 -41.66 -14.52 -29.06
N LYS A 49 -41.45 -15.53 -29.91
CA LYS A 49 -40.26 -16.39 -29.87
C LYS A 49 -38.97 -15.61 -30.15
N GLU A 50 -38.99 -14.71 -31.13
CA GLU A 50 -37.81 -13.92 -31.48
C GLU A 50 -37.49 -12.89 -30.40
N GLU A 51 -38.51 -12.24 -29.82
CA GLU A 51 -38.36 -11.36 -28.67
C GLU A 51 -37.83 -12.10 -27.45
N ALA A 52 -38.35 -13.30 -27.15
CA ALA A 52 -37.86 -14.13 -26.05
C ALA A 52 -36.39 -14.52 -26.24
N LYS A 53 -35.96 -14.88 -27.46
CA LYS A 53 -34.55 -15.14 -27.77
C LYS A 53 -33.68 -13.90 -27.52
N LEU A 54 -34.11 -12.74 -28.00
CA LEU A 54 -33.37 -11.48 -27.80
C LEU A 54 -33.24 -11.13 -26.32
N ILE A 55 -34.29 -11.34 -25.52
CA ILE A 55 -34.24 -11.14 -24.06
C ILE A 55 -33.23 -12.09 -23.41
N VAL A 56 -33.24 -13.38 -23.77
CA VAL A 56 -32.29 -14.35 -23.21
C VAL A 56 -30.85 -14.01 -23.61
N GLU A 57 -30.61 -13.64 -24.86
CA GLU A 57 -29.27 -13.30 -25.35
C GLU A 57 -28.73 -12.03 -24.68
N THR A 58 -29.57 -10.99 -24.56
CA THR A 58 -29.19 -9.74 -23.87
C THR A 58 -28.98 -9.96 -22.37
N ALA A 59 -29.83 -10.77 -21.71
CA ALA A 59 -29.64 -11.15 -20.32
C ALA A 59 -28.32 -11.91 -20.11
N LYS A 60 -27.99 -12.86 -20.99
CA LYS A 60 -26.73 -13.60 -20.94
C LYS A 60 -25.52 -12.68 -21.11
N ARG A 61 -25.55 -11.79 -22.12
CA ARG A 61 -24.47 -10.84 -22.38
C ARG A 61 -24.27 -9.85 -21.23
N ASN A 62 -25.36 -9.40 -20.61
CA ASN A 62 -25.29 -8.53 -19.43
C ASN A 62 -24.73 -9.27 -18.22
N ALA A 63 -25.12 -10.53 -17.99
CA ALA A 63 -24.57 -11.35 -16.91
C ALA A 63 -23.06 -11.59 -17.09
N GLU A 64 -22.61 -11.91 -18.31
CA GLU A 64 -21.19 -12.05 -18.64
C GLU A 64 -20.42 -10.75 -18.40
N LYS A 65 -20.95 -9.62 -18.86
CA LYS A 65 -20.35 -8.30 -18.66
C LYS A 65 -20.22 -7.96 -17.16
N LEU A 66 -21.28 -8.16 -16.39
CA LEU A 66 -21.27 -7.93 -14.94
C LEU A 66 -20.27 -8.84 -14.23
N GLY A 67 -20.17 -10.11 -14.64
CA GLY A 67 -19.17 -11.05 -14.12
C GLY A 67 -17.73 -10.60 -14.40
N LEU A 68 -17.45 -10.16 -15.63
CA LEU A 68 -16.14 -9.64 -16.01
C LEU A 68 -15.80 -8.35 -15.25
N GLU A 69 -16.73 -7.42 -15.10
CA GLU A 69 -16.53 -6.19 -14.32
C GLU A 69 -16.29 -6.47 -12.84
N ALA A 70 -17.04 -7.39 -12.24
CA ALA A 70 -16.85 -7.81 -10.86
C ALA A 70 -15.48 -8.47 -10.66
N ALA A 71 -15.07 -9.37 -11.57
CA ALA A 71 -13.76 -10.00 -11.54
C ALA A 71 -12.63 -8.97 -11.71
N ALA A 72 -12.77 -8.02 -12.63
CA ALA A 72 -11.79 -6.95 -12.84
C ALA A 72 -11.64 -6.06 -11.60
N LYS A 73 -12.75 -5.67 -10.96
CA LYS A 73 -12.72 -4.90 -9.71
C LYS A 73 -12.03 -5.67 -8.58
N ALA A 74 -12.40 -6.95 -8.41
CA ALA A 74 -11.78 -7.81 -7.40
C ALA A 74 -10.27 -7.98 -7.64
N GLN A 75 -9.82 -8.10 -8.89
CA GLN A 75 -8.39 -8.18 -9.22
C GLN A 75 -7.65 -6.87 -8.92
N VAL A 76 -8.24 -5.72 -9.23
CA VAL A 76 -7.63 -4.41 -8.93
C VAL A 76 -7.49 -4.22 -7.42
N GLU A 77 -8.53 -4.55 -6.67
CA GLU A 77 -8.52 -4.46 -5.21
C GLU A 77 -7.50 -5.43 -4.59
N ALA A 78 -7.45 -6.68 -5.06
CA ALA A 78 -6.45 -7.65 -4.64
C ALA A 78 -5.02 -7.17 -4.94
N LYS A 79 -4.76 -6.63 -6.14
CA LYS A 79 -3.44 -6.06 -6.49
C LYS A 79 -3.05 -4.92 -5.55
N LYS A 80 -4.00 -4.03 -5.22
CA LYS A 80 -3.76 -2.94 -4.27
C LYS A 80 -3.43 -3.47 -2.87
N MET A 81 -4.21 -4.44 -2.38
CA MET A 81 -3.95 -5.06 -1.08
C MET A 81 -2.59 -5.76 -1.02
N MET A 82 -2.17 -6.42 -2.10
CA MET A 82 -0.85 -7.05 -2.19
C MET A 82 0.27 -6.02 -2.15
N ALA A 83 0.17 -4.94 -2.93
CA ALA A 83 1.16 -3.86 -2.92
C ALA A 83 1.26 -3.21 -1.52
N ASP A 84 0.13 -2.89 -0.89
CA ASP A 84 0.09 -2.34 0.47
C ASP A 84 0.70 -3.33 1.50
N SER A 85 0.53 -4.64 1.29
CA SER A 85 1.09 -5.67 2.16
C SER A 85 2.59 -5.81 1.99
N GLU A 86 3.10 -5.80 0.75
CA GLU A 86 4.54 -5.82 0.47
C GLU A 86 5.25 -4.63 1.12
N ASP A 87 4.69 -3.43 1.01
CA ASP A 87 5.25 -2.24 1.66
C ASP A 87 5.24 -2.34 3.18
N LYS A 88 4.16 -2.89 3.76
CA LYS A 88 4.09 -3.15 5.22
C LYS A 88 5.12 -4.19 5.66
N ILE A 89 5.34 -5.25 4.87
CA ILE A 89 6.34 -6.28 5.17
C ILE A 89 7.73 -5.66 5.16
N LYS A 90 8.09 -4.92 4.10
CA LYS A 90 9.39 -4.24 4.00
C LYS A 90 9.65 -3.29 5.17
N ARG A 91 8.64 -2.51 5.57
CA ARG A 91 8.76 -1.62 6.74
C ARG A 91 8.96 -2.40 8.03
N ARG A 92 8.18 -3.47 8.25
CA ARG A 92 8.35 -4.33 9.43
C ARG A 92 9.71 -5.01 9.47
N GLU A 93 10.21 -5.49 8.34
CA GLU A 93 11.55 -6.09 8.24
C GLU A 93 12.63 -5.05 8.61
N ALA A 94 12.51 -3.83 8.08
CA ALA A 94 13.42 -2.74 8.43
C ALA A 94 13.34 -2.38 9.93
N ASP A 95 12.14 -2.32 10.51
CA ASP A 95 11.95 -2.03 11.94
C ASP A 95 12.52 -3.15 12.83
N ILE A 96 12.32 -4.42 12.45
CA ILE A 96 12.86 -5.58 13.17
C ILE A 96 14.38 -5.54 13.13
N LEU A 97 14.97 -5.27 11.96
CA LEU A 97 16.42 -5.20 11.80
C LEU A 97 16.99 -4.04 12.62
N ALA A 98 16.43 -2.83 12.50
CA ALA A 98 16.86 -1.68 13.30
C ALA A 98 16.74 -1.94 14.81
N GLY A 99 15.68 -2.61 15.24
CA GLY A 99 15.51 -3.02 16.63
C GLY A 99 16.53 -4.06 17.09
N ALA A 100 16.93 -4.99 16.22
CA ALA A 100 17.97 -5.97 16.50
C ALA A 100 19.36 -5.32 16.57
N GLU A 101 19.65 -4.36 15.68
CA GLU A 101 20.88 -3.58 15.67
C GLU A 101 21.05 -2.78 16.97
N GLU A 102 20.03 -2.04 17.42
CA GLU A 102 20.11 -1.28 18.67
C GLU A 102 20.30 -2.19 19.89
N ARG A 103 19.57 -3.31 19.97
CA ARG A 103 19.74 -4.29 21.05
C ARG A 103 21.15 -4.89 21.08
N SER A 104 21.74 -5.12 19.91
CA SER A 104 23.09 -5.68 19.80
C SER A 104 24.15 -4.69 20.31
N ILE A 105 23.98 -3.39 20.02
CA ILE A 105 24.85 -2.34 20.56
C ILE A 105 24.73 -2.27 22.08
N VAL A 106 23.51 -2.26 22.61
CA VAL A 106 23.26 -2.23 24.06
C VAL A 106 23.91 -3.44 24.74
N LEU A 107 23.72 -4.64 24.19
CA LEU A 107 24.34 -5.85 24.71
C LEU A 107 25.88 -5.76 24.71
N ALA A 108 26.48 -5.25 23.63
CA ALA A 108 27.92 -5.07 23.56
C ALA A 108 28.42 -4.09 24.65
N GLN A 109 27.70 -3.00 24.91
CA GLN A 109 28.04 -2.06 25.98
C GLN A 109 27.92 -2.70 27.38
N GLU A 110 26.90 -3.53 27.60
CA GLU A 110 26.72 -4.27 28.85
C GLU A 110 27.84 -5.30 29.07
N LEU A 111 28.22 -6.05 28.03
CA LEU A 111 29.33 -7.00 28.09
C LEU A 111 30.65 -6.31 28.41
N ILE A 112 30.91 -5.14 27.83
CA ILE A 112 32.10 -4.35 28.13
C ILE A 112 32.07 -3.91 29.60
N ARG A 113 30.95 -3.34 30.07
CA ARG A 113 30.80 -2.95 31.49
C ARG A 113 30.99 -4.11 32.46
N PHE A 114 30.49 -5.29 32.11
CA PHE A 114 30.59 -6.49 32.94
C PHE A 114 32.00 -7.10 32.95
N THR A 115 32.67 -7.14 31.80
CA THR A 115 33.95 -7.85 31.63
C THR A 115 35.15 -6.98 31.99
N PHE A 116 35.07 -5.67 31.73
CA PHE A 116 36.21 -4.77 31.89
C PHE A 116 36.32 -4.31 33.34
N THR A 117 37.53 -4.34 33.88
CA THR A 117 37.82 -3.72 35.18
C THR A 117 37.76 -2.19 35.07
N GLN A 118 37.75 -1.48 36.20
CA GLN A 118 37.81 0.00 36.18
C GLN A 118 39.07 0.53 35.47
N ALA A 119 40.20 -0.19 35.56
CA ALA A 119 41.43 0.18 34.87
C ALA A 119 41.29 0.02 33.35
N ASP A 120 40.64 -1.06 32.90
CA ASP A 120 40.39 -1.31 31.48
C ASP A 120 39.41 -0.28 30.90
N GLN A 121 38.34 0.05 31.64
CA GLN A 121 37.37 1.08 31.25
C GLN A 121 38.02 2.45 31.12
N LYS A 122 38.89 2.82 32.07
CA LYS A 122 39.65 4.09 32.01
C LYS A 122 40.60 4.11 30.82
N THR A 123 41.30 3.00 30.56
CA THR A 123 42.23 2.88 29.41
C THR A 123 41.48 3.01 28.09
N LEU A 124 40.35 2.30 27.94
CA LEU A 124 39.48 2.40 26.77
C LEU A 124 38.96 3.82 26.59
N HIS A 125 38.54 4.48 27.67
CA HIS A 125 38.05 5.85 27.63
C HIS A 125 39.10 6.83 27.09
N VAL A 126 40.34 6.76 27.59
CA VAL A 126 41.45 7.61 27.10
C VAL A 126 41.71 7.38 25.62
N GLN A 127 41.77 6.11 25.17
CA GLN A 127 41.95 5.78 23.75
C GLN A 127 40.84 6.38 22.87
N LEU A 128 39.59 6.31 23.32
CA LEU A 128 38.45 6.89 22.61
C LEU A 128 38.54 8.42 22.50
N ILE A 129 39.04 9.09 23.54
CA ILE A 129 39.26 10.54 23.55
C ILE A 129 40.35 10.92 22.55
N GLU A 130 41.50 10.24 22.61
CA GLU A 130 42.63 10.52 21.73
C GLU A 130 42.23 10.35 20.25
N GLU A 131 41.54 9.24 19.95
CA GLU A 131 41.04 8.97 18.61
C GLU A 131 40.03 10.04 18.14
N LEU A 132 39.11 10.48 19.01
CA LEU A 132 38.17 11.56 18.67
C LEU A 132 38.90 12.87 18.37
N ILE A 133 39.90 13.23 19.19
CA ILE A 133 40.71 14.44 18.98
C ILE A 133 41.45 14.36 17.64
N GLU A 134 41.98 13.20 17.28
CA GLU A 134 42.60 12.98 15.97
C GLU A 134 41.60 13.05 14.80
N GLU A 135 40.41 12.46 14.95
CA GLU A 135 39.33 12.58 13.97
C GLU A 135 38.96 14.06 13.77
N LEU A 136 38.79 14.82 14.86
CA LEU A 136 38.50 16.26 14.83
C LEU A 136 39.60 17.08 14.14
N LYS A 137 40.87 16.74 14.36
CA LYS A 137 42.00 17.40 13.66
C LYS A 137 41.94 17.22 12.14
N LYS A 138 41.36 16.11 11.65
CA LYS A 138 41.21 15.83 10.21
C LYS A 138 40.00 16.54 9.58
N VAL A 139 39.06 17.05 10.38
CA VAL A 139 37.91 17.81 9.88
C VAL A 139 38.35 19.17 9.32
N GLU A 140 37.80 19.60 8.18
CA GLU A 140 38.09 20.92 7.60
C GLU A 140 37.49 22.06 8.46
N LYS A 141 38.17 23.23 8.50
CA LYS A 141 37.78 24.38 9.36
C LYS A 141 36.37 24.92 9.10
N GLU A 142 35.81 24.72 7.91
CA GLU A 142 34.49 25.27 7.55
C GLU A 142 33.34 24.29 7.81
N ARG A 143 33.66 23.06 8.23
CA ARG A 143 32.64 22.02 8.47
C ARG A 143 31.97 22.12 9.85
N LEU A 144 32.60 22.82 10.79
CA LEU A 144 32.11 23.01 12.15
C LEU A 144 31.71 24.48 12.33
N SER A 145 30.56 24.86 11.78
CA SER A 145 30.01 26.21 11.97
C SER A 145 29.42 26.33 13.38
N PHE A 146 30.10 27.06 14.26
CA PHE A 146 29.64 27.38 15.60
C PHE A 146 30.05 28.81 15.95
N MET A 147 29.11 29.61 16.45
CA MET A 147 29.29 31.04 16.75
C MET A 147 29.24 31.35 18.25
N GLY A 148 29.19 30.34 19.12
CA GLY A 148 29.22 30.52 20.57
C GLY A 148 30.63 30.42 21.15
N ASP A 149 30.74 30.72 22.43
CA ASP A 149 31.98 30.70 23.23
C ASP A 149 32.07 29.48 24.18
N ARG A 150 31.02 28.65 24.24
CA ARG A 150 30.92 27.51 25.17
C ARG A 150 30.58 26.20 24.48
N ALA A 151 31.23 25.14 24.91
CA ALA A 151 30.98 23.78 24.47
C ALA A 151 30.69 22.88 25.69
N GLU A 152 29.55 22.18 25.67
CA GLU A 152 29.21 21.19 26.71
C GLU A 152 29.85 19.84 26.33
N VAL A 153 30.61 19.24 27.25
CA VAL A 153 31.21 17.92 27.06
C VAL A 153 30.63 16.95 28.09
N LEU A 154 29.97 15.91 27.60
CA LEU A 154 29.49 14.79 28.41
C LEU A 154 30.52 13.67 28.36
N THR A 155 30.95 13.20 29.52
CA THR A 155 31.98 12.15 29.64
C THR A 155 31.72 11.28 30.86
N PRO A 156 31.98 9.96 30.83
CA PRO A 156 31.82 9.12 32.02
C PRO A 156 32.90 9.35 33.09
N ILE A 157 34.04 9.94 32.70
CA ILE A 157 35.16 10.22 33.61
C ILE A 157 35.61 11.66 33.33
N ALA A 158 35.89 12.43 34.40
CA ALA A 158 36.37 13.79 34.28
C ALA A 158 37.65 13.86 33.43
N LEU A 159 37.75 14.86 32.55
CA LEU A 159 38.88 15.00 31.65
C LEU A 159 40.11 15.46 32.43
N THR A 160 41.28 14.96 32.04
CA THR A 160 42.54 15.49 32.55
C THR A 160 42.78 16.91 32.02
N PRO A 161 43.57 17.75 32.73
CA PRO A 161 43.90 19.10 32.24
C PRO A 161 44.55 19.11 30.85
N GLN A 162 45.26 18.03 30.50
CA GLN A 162 45.91 17.86 29.21
C GLN A 162 44.89 17.59 28.10
N GLU A 163 43.95 16.66 28.33
CA GLU A 163 42.86 16.34 27.38
C GLU A 163 41.95 17.55 27.17
N LYS A 164 41.59 18.25 28.25
CA LYS A 164 40.77 19.46 28.20
C LYS A 164 41.42 20.54 27.32
N LYS A 165 42.69 20.85 27.57
CA LYS A 165 43.44 21.86 26.79
C LYS A 165 43.62 21.44 25.32
N ALA A 166 43.87 20.16 25.06
CA ALA A 166 43.98 19.63 23.72
C ALA A 166 42.65 19.78 22.95
N LEU A 167 41.53 19.48 23.61
CA LEU A 167 40.20 19.60 23.03
C LEU A 167 39.81 21.07 22.78
N GLU A 168 40.04 21.98 23.74
CA GLU A 168 39.84 23.44 23.56
C GLU A 168 40.62 23.97 22.35
N THR A 169 41.89 23.58 22.23
CA THR A 169 42.76 24.02 21.13
C THR A 169 42.24 23.53 19.78
N VAL A 170 41.86 22.24 19.70
CA VAL A 170 41.37 21.65 18.45
C VAL A 170 40.02 22.25 18.08
N LEU A 171 39.06 22.32 19.00
CA LEU A 171 37.75 22.90 18.72
C LEU A 171 37.83 24.38 18.35
N SER A 172 38.67 25.17 19.04
CA SER A 172 38.84 26.60 18.72
C SER A 172 39.48 26.79 17.34
N SER A 173 40.47 25.96 17.00
CA SER A 173 41.09 25.96 15.67
C SER A 173 40.10 25.61 14.56
N LYS A 174 39.14 24.71 14.86
CA LYS A 174 38.17 24.19 13.89
C LYS A 174 36.92 25.04 13.74
N THR A 175 36.50 25.74 14.79
CA THR A 175 35.33 26.63 14.75
C THR A 175 35.71 28.08 14.42
N GLY A 176 36.98 28.45 14.62
CA GLY A 176 37.46 29.82 14.42
C GLY A 176 37.11 30.78 15.56
N VAL A 177 36.53 30.27 16.65
CA VAL A 177 36.15 31.04 17.85
C VAL A 177 36.91 30.47 19.05
N GLU A 178 37.27 31.30 20.01
CA GLU A 178 37.85 30.83 21.27
C GLU A 178 36.76 30.18 22.13
N LEU A 179 36.95 28.90 22.46
CA LEU A 179 35.96 28.09 23.15
C LEU A 179 36.36 27.74 24.58
N THR A 180 35.41 27.87 25.50
CA THR A 180 35.49 27.38 26.87
C THR A 180 34.73 26.06 26.99
N LEU A 181 35.39 25.02 27.52
CA LEU A 181 34.74 23.73 27.76
C LEU A 181 34.07 23.66 29.14
N GLU A 182 32.77 23.37 29.14
CA GLU A 182 31.99 22.99 30.30
C GLU A 182 31.86 21.45 30.30
N GLU A 183 32.60 20.78 31.18
CA GLU A 183 32.51 19.32 31.31
C GLU A 183 31.43 18.91 32.30
N LYS A 184 30.73 17.81 31.99
CA LYS A 184 29.72 17.21 32.83
C LYS A 184 29.90 15.69 32.83
N VAL A 185 29.95 15.12 34.03
CA VAL A 185 30.07 13.67 34.20
C VAL A 185 28.71 13.01 33.97
N ASP A 186 28.68 12.01 33.08
CA ASP A 186 27.49 11.23 32.72
C ASP A 186 27.81 9.73 32.78
N ASP A 187 27.38 9.10 33.88
CA ASP A 187 27.59 7.67 34.17
C ASP A 187 26.84 6.72 33.21
N SER A 188 25.91 7.24 32.37
CA SER A 188 25.24 6.42 31.37
C SER A 188 26.18 6.01 30.22
N LEU A 189 27.25 6.78 30.01
CA LEU A 189 28.29 6.51 29.02
C LEU A 189 29.25 5.43 29.54
N VAL A 190 29.70 4.54 28.65
CA VAL A 190 30.74 3.54 28.99
C VAL A 190 32.15 4.09 28.79
N GLY A 191 32.33 4.96 27.78
CA GLY A 191 33.63 5.45 27.35
C GLY A 191 33.49 6.47 26.21
N GLY A 192 34.57 7.20 25.96
CA GLY A 192 34.58 8.35 25.05
C GLY A 192 33.87 9.58 25.63
N MET A 193 33.47 10.50 24.76
CA MET A 193 32.77 11.73 25.14
C MET A 193 31.78 12.19 24.06
N ILE A 194 30.83 13.03 24.44
CA ILE A 194 29.90 13.70 23.53
C ILE A 194 30.10 15.21 23.69
N ILE A 195 30.40 15.89 22.59
CA ILE A 195 30.61 17.33 22.55
C ILE A 195 29.39 17.99 21.92
N LYS A 196 28.80 18.95 22.60
CA LYS A 196 27.70 19.76 22.08
C LYS A 196 28.16 21.20 21.88
N LEU A 197 28.03 21.66 20.64
CA LEU A 197 28.36 22.99 20.16
C LEU A 197 27.07 23.64 19.67
N GLY A 198 26.24 24.12 20.59
CA GLY A 198 24.92 24.67 20.28
C GLY A 198 24.03 23.64 19.57
N GLY A 199 23.83 23.80 18.25
CA GLY A 199 23.06 22.86 17.42
C GLY A 199 23.85 21.67 16.87
N LEU A 200 25.18 21.65 17.04
CA LEU A 200 26.06 20.63 16.49
C LEU A 200 26.50 19.64 17.58
N ILE A 201 26.30 18.35 17.33
CA ILE A 201 26.70 17.28 18.25
C ILE A 201 27.79 16.44 17.60
N VAL A 202 28.94 16.37 18.26
CA VAL A 202 30.02 15.45 17.90
C VAL A 202 30.03 14.33 18.94
N ASP A 203 29.59 13.15 18.52
CA ASP A 203 29.49 11.98 19.38
C ASP A 203 30.71 11.05 19.16
N GLY A 204 31.66 11.11 20.07
CA GLY A 204 32.80 10.19 20.15
C GLY A 204 32.60 9.08 21.17
N SER A 205 31.37 8.81 21.61
CA SER A 205 31.09 7.78 22.59
C SER A 205 31.33 6.38 22.03
N LEU A 206 31.60 5.43 22.94
CA LEU A 206 31.68 4.01 22.58
C LEU A 206 30.41 3.52 21.88
N LYS A 207 29.23 4.02 22.29
CA LYS A 207 27.94 3.68 21.66
C LYS A 207 27.96 4.03 20.17
N ASN A 208 28.38 5.24 19.83
CA ASN A 208 28.43 5.68 18.44
C ASN A 208 29.48 4.92 17.63
N LYS A 209 30.64 4.59 18.22
CA LYS A 209 31.63 3.74 17.54
C LYS A 209 31.12 2.34 17.23
N LEU A 210 30.43 1.69 18.17
CA LEU A 210 29.80 0.39 17.94
C LEU A 210 28.74 0.48 16.83
N ASN A 211 27.93 1.55 16.82
CA ASN A 211 26.95 1.80 15.76
C ASN A 211 27.63 1.95 14.38
N ARG A 212 28.71 2.75 14.29
CA ARG A 212 29.50 2.90 13.06
C ARG A 212 30.10 1.57 12.60
N ALA A 213 30.63 0.77 13.51
CA ALA A 213 31.21 -0.54 13.20
C ALA A 213 30.14 -1.50 12.65
N LEU A 214 28.97 -1.56 13.29
CA LEU A 214 27.84 -2.37 12.82
C LEU A 214 27.42 -1.99 11.39
N LYS A 215 27.28 -0.68 11.11
CA LYS A 215 26.97 -0.18 9.77
C LYS A 215 28.07 -0.47 8.73
N ALA A 216 29.33 -0.53 9.16
CA ALA A 216 30.44 -0.87 8.27
C ALA A 216 30.45 -2.36 7.91
N ILE A 217 29.98 -3.24 8.79
CA ILE A 217 29.86 -4.68 8.53
C ILE A 217 28.71 -4.98 7.56
N HIS A 218 27.63 -4.19 7.60
CA HIS A 218 26.49 -4.34 6.69
C HIS A 218 26.67 -3.65 5.32
N ARG A 219 27.81 -2.98 5.07
CA ARG A 219 28.15 -2.40 3.76
C ARG A 219 28.95 -3.38 2.92
#